data_AF-A0A1I7JD96-F1
#
_entry.id   AF-A0A1I7JD96-F1
#
_cell.length_a   1.000
_cell.length_b   1.000
_cell.length_c   1.000
_cell.angle_alpha   90.00
_cell.angle_beta   90.00
_cell.angle_gamma   90.00
#
_symmetry.space_group_name_H-M   'P 1'
#
loop_
_entity.id
_entity.type
_entity.pdbx_description
1 polymer ?
#
loop_
_entity_poly.entity_id
_entity_poly.type
_entity_poly.pdbx_seq_one_letter_code
_entity_poly.pdbx_strand_id
1 'polypeptide(L)'
;FVFLNSSLTHGPGPGPLHGDVPNGATYLARSPGGTTTWDNIAFVNCRMDARVAPAGWAGLGVNNQPAPNPVTPTAVSGWREYGTTDLAGNPLNLATRVGGFQLSAGDVAAGFATRALVFAAYNNGAGWDPQP
;
A
#
# COMPACT_ATOMS: atom_id res chain seq x y z
N PHE A 1 -4.52 -7.38 1.11
CA PHE A 1 -3.11 -7.40 1.57
C PHE A 1 -2.90 -6.35 2.64
N VAL A 2 -2.08 -6.63 3.65
CA VAL A 2 -1.74 -5.65 4.69
C VAL A 2 -0.25 -5.76 4.98
N PHE A 3 0.46 -4.64 4.92
CA PHE A 3 1.86 -4.50 5.31
C PHE A 3 1.92 -3.62 6.55
N LEU A 4 2.32 -4.20 7.69
CA LEU A 4 2.42 -3.51 8.97
C LEU A 4 3.88 -3.41 9.38
N ASN A 5 4.33 -2.21 9.76
CA ASN A 5 5.68 -1.97 10.30
C ASN A 5 6.80 -2.57 9.41
N SER A 6 6.57 -2.61 8.10
CA SER A 6 7.43 -3.30 7.14
C SER A 6 8.42 -2.34 6.48
N SER A 7 9.52 -2.85 5.94
CA SER A 7 10.48 -2.06 5.17
C SER A 7 10.44 -2.49 3.70
N LEU A 8 10.18 -1.55 2.80
CA LEU A 8 10.24 -1.72 1.35
C LEU A 8 11.58 -1.17 0.87
N THR A 9 12.51 -2.08 0.61
CA THR A 9 13.82 -1.79 0.04
C THR A 9 13.86 -2.16 -1.44
N HIS A 10 14.99 -1.95 -2.11
CA HIS A 10 15.23 -2.45 -3.46
C HIS A 10 16.46 -3.36 -3.50
N GLY A 11 16.45 -4.30 -4.43
CA GLY A 11 17.64 -5.03 -4.87
C GLY A 11 18.23 -4.39 -6.12
N PRO A 12 19.22 -5.04 -6.75
CA PRO A 12 19.73 -4.62 -8.04
C PRO A 12 18.61 -4.51 -9.09
N GLY A 13 18.73 -3.51 -9.95
CA GLY A 13 17.78 -3.22 -11.01
C GLY A 13 17.80 -4.23 -12.16
N PRO A 14 16.85 -4.10 -13.10
CA PRO A 14 16.66 -5.05 -14.18
C PRO A 14 17.75 -4.94 -15.27
N GLY A 15 17.89 -6.01 -16.05
CA GLY A 15 18.82 -6.10 -17.17
C GLY A 15 20.15 -6.78 -16.84
N PRO A 16 20.95 -7.13 -17.85
CA PRO A 16 22.14 -7.97 -17.70
C PRO A 16 23.26 -7.31 -16.89
N LEU A 17 23.21 -5.98 -16.74
CA LEU A 17 24.21 -5.20 -16.00
C LEU A 17 23.83 -4.98 -14.53
N HIS A 18 22.61 -5.35 -14.11
CA HIS A 18 22.12 -5.19 -12.74
C HIS A 18 22.42 -3.81 -12.13
N GLY A 19 22.17 -2.74 -12.91
CA GLY A 19 22.34 -1.36 -12.45
C GLY A 19 21.37 -1.00 -11.32
N ASP A 20 21.37 0.25 -10.86
CA ASP A 20 20.43 0.67 -9.81
C ASP A 20 19.01 0.88 -10.35
N VAL A 21 18.01 0.74 -9.49
CA VAL A 21 16.62 1.13 -9.79
C VAL A 21 16.51 2.65 -9.59
N PRO A 22 16.09 3.42 -10.61
CA PRO A 22 15.95 4.86 -10.48
C PRO A 22 14.93 5.25 -9.39
N ASN A 23 15.15 6.41 -8.79
CA ASN A 23 14.19 6.99 -7.85
C ASN A 23 12.82 7.16 -8.54
N GLY A 24 11.77 6.78 -7.81
CA GLY A 24 10.39 6.84 -8.28
C GLY A 24 10.03 5.90 -9.43
N ALA A 25 10.84 4.90 -9.75
CA ALA A 25 10.58 3.97 -10.84
C ALA A 25 9.61 2.81 -10.47
N THR A 26 9.26 2.65 -9.20
CA THR A 26 8.41 1.56 -8.70
C THR A 26 7.14 2.07 -8.05
N TYR A 27 6.11 1.23 -7.96
CA TYR A 27 4.82 1.57 -7.39
C TYR A 27 4.42 0.53 -6.35
N LEU A 28 3.61 0.94 -5.36
CA LEU A 28 3.15 0.12 -4.25
C LEU A 28 2.20 -0.99 -4.68
N ALA A 29 1.31 -0.67 -5.61
CA ALA A 29 0.41 -1.63 -6.24
C ALA A 29 -0.11 -1.06 -7.57
N ARG A 30 -0.71 -1.95 -8.35
CA ARG A 30 -1.54 -1.66 -9.53
C ARG A 30 -2.80 -2.50 -9.44
N SER A 31 -3.87 -2.04 -10.08
CA SER A 31 -5.11 -2.81 -10.09
C SER A 31 -4.98 -3.99 -11.05
N PRO A 32 -5.56 -5.17 -10.74
CA PRO A 32 -5.73 -6.22 -11.74
C PRO A 32 -6.69 -5.80 -12.87
N GLY A 33 -7.53 -4.79 -12.63
CA GLY A 33 -8.54 -4.31 -13.56
C GLY A 33 -9.82 -5.15 -13.60
N GLY A 34 -10.89 -4.56 -14.13
CA GLY A 34 -12.21 -5.20 -14.21
C GLY A 34 -13.13 -4.86 -13.03
N THR A 35 -14.40 -5.27 -13.14
CA THR A 35 -15.45 -4.93 -12.16
C THR A 35 -15.70 -6.00 -11.10
N THR A 36 -15.08 -7.18 -11.26
CA THR A 36 -15.27 -8.36 -10.39
C THR A 36 -14.12 -8.61 -9.43
N THR A 37 -13.14 -7.71 -9.39
CA THR A 37 -11.98 -7.77 -8.50
C THR A 37 -11.88 -6.49 -7.70
N TRP A 38 -11.57 -6.59 -6.41
CA TRP A 38 -11.46 -5.44 -5.51
C TRP A 38 -10.03 -5.27 -5.01
N ASP A 39 -9.47 -4.11 -5.31
CA ASP A 39 -8.28 -3.58 -4.69
C ASP A 39 -8.52 -3.43 -3.18
N ASN A 40 -7.67 -4.08 -2.40
CA ASN A 40 -7.78 -4.04 -0.95
C ASN A 40 -6.39 -4.24 -0.34
N ILE A 41 -5.61 -3.16 -0.28
CA ILE A 41 -4.23 -3.16 0.24
C ILE A 41 -4.01 -1.98 1.18
N ALA A 42 -3.24 -2.20 2.25
CA ALA A 42 -2.85 -1.16 3.20
C ALA A 42 -1.37 -1.27 3.54
N PHE A 43 -0.67 -0.12 3.54
CA PHE A 43 0.67 0.03 4.11
C PHE A 43 0.56 0.91 5.36
N VAL A 44 0.86 0.36 6.53
CA VAL A 44 0.72 1.06 7.82
C VAL A 44 2.07 1.05 8.52
N ASN A 45 2.58 2.25 8.84
CA ASN A 45 3.88 2.48 9.48
C ASN A 45 5.05 1.83 8.73
N CYS A 46 4.99 1.81 7.40
CA CYS A 46 6.04 1.22 6.59
C CYS A 46 7.21 2.21 6.36
N ARG A 47 8.40 1.67 6.15
CA ARG A 47 9.57 2.44 5.70
C ARG A 47 9.78 2.16 4.22
N MET A 48 9.99 3.17 3.41
CA MET A 48 10.09 3.01 1.96
C MET A 48 11.34 3.67 1.39
N ASP A 49 11.98 2.96 0.48
CA ASP A 49 13.04 3.50 -0.35
C ASP A 49 12.52 4.57 -1.34
N ALA A 50 13.41 5.46 -1.77
CA ALA A 50 13.17 6.49 -2.77
C ALA A 50 12.77 5.94 -4.15
N ARG A 51 12.87 4.63 -4.36
CA ARG A 51 12.46 3.95 -5.60
C ARG A 51 10.94 3.92 -5.74
N VAL A 52 10.19 4.06 -4.65
CA VAL A 52 8.72 4.19 -4.71
C VAL A 52 8.35 5.57 -5.24
N ALA A 53 7.55 5.62 -6.30
CA ALA A 53 7.07 6.86 -6.90
C ALA A 53 6.32 7.72 -5.88
N PRO A 54 6.45 9.07 -5.90
CA PRO A 54 5.66 9.95 -5.04
C PRO A 54 4.14 9.74 -5.20
N ALA A 55 3.67 9.45 -6.42
CA ALA A 55 2.27 9.08 -6.67
C ALA A 55 1.81 7.81 -5.92
N GLY A 56 2.75 6.95 -5.54
CA GLY A 56 2.57 5.71 -4.79
C GLY A 56 1.99 4.57 -5.60
N TRP A 57 0.87 4.81 -6.28
CA TRP A 57 0.07 3.76 -6.93
C TRP A 57 0.09 3.89 -8.45
N ALA A 58 0.10 2.76 -9.15
CA ALA A 58 -0.01 2.73 -10.60
C ALA A 58 -1.47 2.51 -11.01
N GLY A 59 -2.26 3.58 -10.95
CA GLY A 59 -3.65 3.62 -11.41
C GLY A 59 -3.81 4.13 -12.85
N LEU A 60 -5.05 4.44 -13.22
CA LEU A 60 -5.39 4.94 -14.56
C LEU A 60 -4.49 6.11 -14.98
N GLY A 61 -3.90 6.02 -16.18
CA GLY A 61 -2.99 7.02 -16.72
C GLY A 61 -1.50 6.76 -16.43
N VAL A 62 -1.17 5.81 -15.55
CA VAL A 62 0.21 5.35 -15.35
C VAL A 62 0.45 4.13 -16.23
N ASN A 63 1.32 4.21 -17.24
CA ASN A 63 1.78 3.06 -18.04
C ASN A 63 0.66 2.08 -18.49
N ASN A 64 -0.46 2.63 -19.00
CA ASN A 64 -1.66 1.87 -19.41
C ASN A 64 -2.26 0.96 -18.32
N GLN A 65 -2.05 1.27 -17.04
CA GLN A 65 -2.66 0.53 -15.94
C GLN A 65 -4.17 0.81 -15.87
N PRO A 66 -4.98 -0.19 -15.48
CA PRO A 66 -6.41 -0.02 -15.31
C PRO A 66 -6.73 0.91 -14.13
N ALA A 67 -7.96 1.45 -14.14
CA ALA A 67 -8.49 2.16 -12.98
C ALA A 67 -8.62 1.21 -11.76
N PRO A 68 -8.38 1.70 -10.54
CA PRO A 68 -8.61 0.90 -9.34
C PRO A 68 -10.10 0.60 -9.14
N ASN A 69 -10.39 -0.50 -8.45
CA ASN A 69 -11.73 -0.85 -8.02
C ASN A 69 -11.74 -1.16 -6.52
N PRO A 70 -12.31 -0.33 -5.66
CA PRO A 70 -13.11 0.85 -5.98
C PRO A 70 -12.28 2.00 -6.51
N VAL A 71 -12.89 2.84 -7.36
CA VAL A 71 -12.27 4.09 -7.84
C VAL A 71 -12.07 5.06 -6.67
N THR A 72 -13.04 5.13 -5.77
CA THR A 72 -12.98 5.93 -4.56
C THR A 72 -12.63 5.03 -3.37
N PRO A 73 -11.39 5.05 -2.88
CA PRO A 73 -10.99 4.26 -1.72
C PRO A 73 -11.61 4.83 -0.43
N THR A 74 -11.65 4.00 0.61
CA THR A 74 -12.12 4.36 1.95
C THR A 74 -11.14 3.86 2.99
N ALA A 75 -11.42 4.06 4.29
CA ALA A 75 -10.64 3.44 5.36
C ALA A 75 -10.64 1.89 5.30
N VAL A 76 -11.67 1.27 4.72
CA VAL A 76 -11.85 -0.20 4.73
C VAL A 76 -11.67 -0.89 3.37
N SER A 77 -11.53 -0.13 2.28
CA SER A 77 -11.42 -0.66 0.91
C SER A 77 -10.53 0.19 0.00
N GLY A 78 -9.97 -0.42 -1.04
CA GLY A 78 -9.05 0.24 -1.98
C GLY A 78 -7.60 0.23 -1.49
N TRP A 79 -6.83 1.16 -2.03
CA TRP A 79 -5.42 1.39 -1.68
C TRP A 79 -5.31 2.36 -0.51
N ARG A 80 -4.60 1.98 0.54
CA ARG A 80 -4.52 2.74 1.79
C ARG A 80 -3.10 2.87 2.31
N GLU A 81 -2.81 4.00 2.95
CA GLU A 81 -1.51 4.25 3.56
C GLU A 81 -1.62 5.05 4.86
N TYR A 82 -0.78 4.74 5.85
CA TYR A 82 -0.62 5.49 7.09
C TYR A 82 0.85 5.53 7.51
N GLY A 83 1.32 6.69 7.98
CA GLY A 83 2.54 6.79 8.78
C GLY A 83 3.82 6.33 8.06
N THR A 84 3.83 6.34 6.73
CA THR A 84 5.01 5.94 5.96
C THR A 84 6.16 6.92 6.15
N THR A 85 7.35 6.38 6.31
CA THR A 85 8.61 7.11 6.42
C THR A 85 9.59 6.66 5.34
N ASP A 86 10.65 7.42 5.11
CA ASP A 86 11.82 6.93 4.38
C ASP A 86 12.58 5.88 5.21
N LEU A 87 13.64 5.29 4.64
CA LEU A 87 14.44 4.29 5.35
C LEU A 87 15.17 4.84 6.59
N ALA A 88 15.39 6.15 6.68
CA ALA A 88 16.00 6.82 7.83
C ALA A 88 14.96 7.19 8.92
N GLY A 89 13.66 7.05 8.64
CA GLY A 89 12.58 7.35 9.56
C GLY A 89 11.97 8.75 9.40
N ASN A 90 12.34 9.51 8.36
CA ASN A 90 11.71 10.80 8.10
C ASN A 90 10.33 10.58 7.46
N PRO A 91 9.26 11.30 7.88
CA PRO A 91 7.95 11.17 7.28
C PRO A 91 7.95 11.46 5.78
N LEU A 92 7.30 10.61 4.97
CA LEU A 92 7.06 10.90 3.56
C LEU A 92 5.85 11.83 3.39
N ASN A 93 5.88 12.67 2.34
CA ASN A 93 4.75 13.51 1.99
C ASN A 93 3.65 12.71 1.26
N LEU A 94 2.68 12.22 2.02
CA LEU A 94 1.57 11.41 1.50
C LEU A 94 0.51 12.22 0.74
N ALA A 95 0.52 13.55 0.82
CA ALA A 95 -0.40 14.39 0.04
C ALA A 95 -0.13 14.32 -1.47
N THR A 96 1.01 13.74 -1.88
CA THR A 96 1.37 13.52 -3.29
C THR A 96 0.81 12.23 -3.88
N ARG A 97 0.18 11.38 -3.06
CA ARG A 97 -0.42 10.11 -3.51
C ARG A 97 -1.61 10.36 -4.43
N VAL A 98 -1.75 9.51 -5.45
CA VAL A 98 -2.86 9.58 -6.42
C VAL A 98 -3.70 8.31 -6.32
N GLY A 99 -5.00 8.46 -6.01
CA GLY A 99 -5.99 7.37 -6.00
C GLY A 99 -6.04 6.51 -4.73
N GLY A 100 -5.23 6.79 -3.70
CA GLY A 100 -5.27 6.09 -2.41
C GLY A 100 -6.02 6.87 -1.32
N PHE A 101 -6.41 6.18 -0.25
CA PHE A 101 -6.96 6.78 0.96
C PHE A 101 -5.86 6.90 2.02
N GLN A 102 -5.59 8.13 2.46
CA GLN A 102 -4.71 8.37 3.60
C GLN A 102 -5.49 8.10 4.89
N LEU A 103 -5.11 7.03 5.59
CA LEU A 103 -5.72 6.66 6.86
C LEU A 103 -5.44 7.70 7.94
N SER A 104 -6.33 7.77 8.91
CA SER A 104 -6.12 8.49 10.16
C SER A 104 -5.60 7.56 11.25
N ALA A 105 -5.12 8.13 12.36
CA ALA A 105 -4.78 7.35 13.55
C ALA A 105 -5.98 6.55 14.09
N GLY A 106 -7.21 7.08 13.95
CA GLY A 106 -8.44 6.39 14.32
C GLY A 106 -8.72 5.16 13.46
N ASP A 107 -8.51 5.28 12.13
CA ASP A 107 -8.66 4.14 11.22
C ASP A 107 -7.65 3.03 11.54
N VAL A 108 -6.42 3.41 11.88
CA VAL A 108 -5.38 2.47 12.31
C VAL A 108 -5.76 1.77 13.61
N ALA A 109 -6.23 2.52 14.60
CA ALA A 109 -6.69 1.95 15.86
C ALA A 109 -7.86 0.98 15.65
N ALA A 110 -8.78 1.29 14.75
CA ALA A 110 -9.97 0.49 14.48
C ALA A 110 -9.72 -0.77 13.64
N GLY A 111 -8.73 -0.76 12.73
CA GLY A 111 -8.55 -1.86 11.76
C GLY A 111 -7.19 -2.57 11.80
N PHE A 112 -6.17 -1.96 12.39
CA PHE A 112 -4.78 -2.38 12.19
C PHE A 112 -3.96 -2.49 13.48
N ALA A 113 -4.53 -2.20 14.65
CA ALA A 113 -3.81 -2.21 15.92
C ALA A 113 -3.46 -3.62 16.44
N THR A 114 -4.20 -4.66 16.03
CA THR A 114 -3.96 -6.05 16.44
C THR A 114 -4.18 -7.02 15.28
N ARG A 115 -3.66 -8.25 15.40
CA ARG A 115 -3.90 -9.31 14.42
C ARG A 115 -5.38 -9.63 14.28
N ALA A 116 -6.11 -9.76 15.40
CA ALA A 116 -7.55 -9.94 15.40
C ALA A 116 -8.31 -8.87 14.61
N LEU A 117 -7.92 -7.59 14.73
CA LEU A 117 -8.56 -6.50 13.97
C LEU A 117 -8.29 -6.62 12.47
N VAL A 118 -7.04 -6.93 12.07
CA VAL A 118 -6.68 -7.13 10.65
C VAL A 118 -7.51 -8.25 10.02
N PHE A 119 -7.77 -9.31 10.78
CA PHE A 119 -8.51 -10.48 10.31
C PHE A 119 -9.99 -10.51 10.76
N ALA A 120 -10.55 -9.39 11.25
CA ALA A 120 -11.91 -9.34 11.76
C ALA A 120 -12.97 -9.77 10.71
N ALA A 121 -12.70 -9.52 9.43
CA ALA A 121 -13.58 -9.90 8.32
C ALA A 121 -13.40 -11.33 7.83
N TYR A 122 -12.43 -12.09 8.36
CA TYR A 122 -12.16 -13.46 7.93
C TYR A 122 -13.41 -14.35 8.06
N ASN A 123 -13.59 -15.22 7.06
CA ASN A 123 -14.70 -16.19 7.01
C ASN A 123 -16.08 -15.56 7.28
N ASN A 124 -16.43 -14.55 6.47
CA ASN A 124 -17.68 -13.81 6.58
C ASN A 124 -17.90 -13.14 7.95
N GLY A 125 -16.83 -12.56 8.50
CA GLY A 125 -16.89 -11.85 9.79
C GLY A 125 -16.81 -12.75 11.03
N ALA A 126 -16.52 -14.04 10.87
CA ALA A 126 -16.20 -14.90 12.00
C ALA A 126 -14.96 -14.42 12.77
N GLY A 127 -14.07 -13.70 12.08
CA GLY A 127 -12.82 -13.20 12.63
C GLY A 127 -11.79 -14.32 12.77
N TRP A 128 -10.54 -13.91 12.94
CA TRP A 128 -9.46 -14.83 13.28
C TRP A 128 -8.40 -14.09 14.08
N ASP A 129 -7.92 -14.69 15.16
CA ASP A 129 -6.82 -14.14 15.94
C ASP A 129 -5.61 -15.08 15.90
N PRO A 130 -4.78 -15.03 14.82
CA PRO A 130 -3.62 -15.87 14.70
C PRO A 130 -2.61 -15.57 15.83
N GLN A 131 -2.36 -16.58 16.65
CA GLN A 131 -1.30 -16.57 17.67
C GLN A 131 -0.03 -17.23 17.13
N PRO A 132 1.13 -16.93 17.74
CA PRO A 132 2.29 -17.82 17.68
C PRO A 132 1.96 -19.25 18.14
#